data_AF-A0A2E7P7T4-F1
#
_entry.id   AF-A0A2E7P7T4-F1
#
_cell.length_a   1.000
_cell.length_b   1.000
_cell.length_c   1.000
_cell.angle_alpha   90.00
_cell.angle_beta   90.00
_cell.angle_gamma   90.00
#
_symmetry.space_group_name_H-M   'P 1'
#
loop_
_entity.id
_entity.type
_entity.pdbx_description
1 polymer ?
#
loop_
_entity_poly.entity_id
_entity_poly.type
_entity_poly.pdbx_seq_one_letter_code
_entity_poly.pdbx_strand_id
1 'polypeptide(L)'
;MLAGGTPRSHHLLAGLFQCHVCGGAMHTESGTGRNGTTYHYYRCGQAKAGLCENKKRVSAPEMDEFVSRSILDEILTPDRVATIIRDIKAATETWWKDRSERREHLTVALREAERRQKNLFNILELQGIDAPNLGDITVRLREIKAEIEGATKALQDLESADSPELTISEDMLAQATDALRAIIIECDDPIIVRHFFASFVDKIVVEGEALVIKYQPQKLMNHGLSTVVHSGDRWLPDLDSNQGPAD
;
A
#
# COMPACT_ATOMS: atom_id res chain seq x y z
N MET A 1 -2.35 -8.28 -12.70
CA MET A 1 -1.83 -9.35 -13.57
C MET A 1 -0.42 -8.97 -14.02
N LEU A 2 0.60 -9.60 -13.45
CA LEU A 2 1.99 -9.46 -13.89
C LEU A 2 2.15 -10.29 -15.18
N ALA A 3 2.14 -9.63 -16.33
CA ALA A 3 2.29 -10.29 -17.62
C ALA A 3 3.78 -10.48 -17.94
N GLY A 4 4.27 -11.72 -17.90
CA GLY A 4 5.46 -12.14 -18.67
C GLY A 4 6.69 -12.67 -17.91
N GLY A 5 6.65 -12.81 -16.59
CA GLY A 5 7.72 -13.50 -15.85
C GLY A 5 7.50 -15.02 -15.84
N THR A 6 8.52 -15.83 -16.13
CA THR A 6 8.47 -17.26 -15.80
C THR A 6 8.48 -17.39 -14.27
N PRO A 7 7.48 -17.99 -13.62
CA PRO A 7 7.35 -18.04 -12.14
C PRO A 7 8.51 -18.71 -11.40
N ARG A 8 9.48 -19.30 -12.12
CA ARG A 8 10.65 -20.01 -11.57
C ARG A 8 11.98 -19.30 -11.80
N SER A 9 12.01 -18.05 -12.28
CA SER A 9 13.29 -17.35 -12.44
C SER A 9 13.81 -16.90 -11.08
N HIS A 10 15.04 -17.30 -10.74
CA HIS A 10 15.76 -16.86 -9.55
C HIS A 10 16.40 -15.46 -9.69
N HIS A 11 16.18 -14.77 -10.82
CA HIS A 11 16.74 -13.43 -11.05
C HIS A 11 15.78 -12.35 -10.57
N LEU A 12 16.35 -11.34 -9.93
CA LEU A 12 15.66 -10.30 -9.18
C LEU A 12 14.74 -9.48 -10.08
N LEU A 13 15.19 -9.08 -11.28
CA LEU A 13 14.44 -8.14 -12.13
C LEU A 13 13.62 -8.83 -13.22
N ALA A 14 13.37 -10.14 -13.08
CA ALA A 14 12.60 -10.88 -14.06
C ALA A 14 11.18 -10.33 -14.22
N GLY A 15 10.82 -9.97 -15.46
CA GLY A 15 9.51 -9.37 -15.79
C GLY A 15 9.46 -7.85 -15.70
N LEU A 16 10.52 -7.17 -15.25
CA LEU A 16 10.58 -5.71 -15.19
C LEU A 16 11.26 -5.08 -16.42
N PHE A 17 12.12 -5.82 -17.11
CA PHE A 17 12.84 -5.32 -18.28
C PHE A 17 12.01 -5.28 -19.57
N GLN A 18 12.19 -4.20 -20.34
CA GLN A 18 11.65 -4.02 -21.67
C GLN A 18 12.75 -3.70 -22.69
N CYS A 19 12.56 -4.22 -23.90
CA CYS A 19 13.43 -3.95 -25.03
C CYS A 19 13.29 -2.50 -25.49
N HIS A 20 14.40 -1.75 -25.56
CA HIS A 20 14.40 -0.37 -26.04
C HIS A 20 13.95 -0.23 -27.51
N VAL A 21 14.16 -1.26 -28.34
CA VAL A 21 13.82 -1.23 -29.78
C VAL A 21 12.33 -1.46 -30.02
N CYS A 22 11.78 -2.57 -29.51
CA CYS A 22 10.40 -2.97 -29.82
C CYS A 22 9.40 -2.79 -28.66
N GLY A 23 9.86 -2.36 -27.48
CA GLY A 23 9.04 -2.25 -26.27
C GLY A 23 8.58 -3.58 -25.67
N GLY A 24 8.90 -4.71 -26.31
CA GLY A 24 8.54 -6.04 -25.85
C GLY A 24 9.26 -6.45 -24.57
N ALA A 25 8.66 -7.34 -23.80
CA ALA A 25 9.25 -7.87 -22.56
C ALA A 25 10.58 -8.58 -22.83
N MET A 26 11.50 -8.43 -21.87
CA MET A 26 12.73 -9.23 -21.82
C MET A 26 12.56 -10.35 -20.79
N HIS A 27 13.04 -11.54 -21.14
CA HIS A 27 12.96 -12.73 -20.31
C HIS A 27 14.37 -13.23 -19.96
N THR A 28 14.47 -13.95 -18.85
CA THR A 28 15.71 -14.65 -18.48
C THR A 28 15.91 -15.86 -19.39
N GLU A 29 17.11 -16.04 -19.91
CA GLU A 29 17.57 -17.28 -20.53
C GLU A 29 18.91 -17.70 -19.94
N SER A 30 19.19 -19.01 -19.96
CA SER A 30 20.48 -19.56 -19.55
C SER A 30 21.26 -20.09 -20.75
N GLY A 31 22.58 -20.06 -20.66
CA GLY A 31 23.49 -20.69 -21.61
C GLY A 31 24.65 -21.35 -20.88
N THR A 32 24.96 -22.58 -21.25
CA THR A 32 26.08 -23.33 -20.65
C THR A 32 27.32 -23.19 -21.52
N GLY A 33 28.41 -22.69 -20.92
CA GLY A 33 29.71 -22.57 -21.57
C GLY A 33 30.40 -23.92 -21.73
N ARG A 34 31.50 -23.93 -22.51
CA ARG A 34 32.27 -25.15 -22.80
C ARG A 34 32.81 -25.87 -21.55
N ASN A 35 33.04 -25.13 -20.46
CA ASN A 35 33.55 -25.66 -19.20
C ASN A 35 32.43 -26.11 -18.25
N GLY A 36 31.16 -26.17 -18.71
CA GLY A 36 30.00 -26.55 -17.89
C GLY A 36 29.41 -25.42 -17.05
N THR A 37 30.06 -24.25 -16.99
CA THR A 37 29.53 -23.06 -16.28
C THR A 37 28.25 -22.58 -16.95
N THR A 38 27.18 -22.39 -16.15
CA THR A 38 25.91 -21.84 -16.63
C THR A 38 25.87 -20.34 -16.39
N TYR A 39 25.58 -19.58 -17.44
CA TYR A 39 25.40 -18.14 -17.42
C TYR A 39 23.93 -17.79 -17.61
N HIS A 40 23.53 -16.64 -17.08
CA HIS A 40 22.16 -16.16 -17.16
C HIS A 40 22.11 -14.76 -17.77
N TYR A 41 21.13 -14.54 -18.64
CA TYR A 41 20.99 -13.30 -19.38
C TYR A 41 19.55 -12.85 -19.47
N TYR A 42 19.33 -11.54 -19.52
CA TYR A 42 18.08 -10.98 -20.03
C TYR A 42 18.17 -10.83 -21.55
N ARG A 43 17.10 -11.25 -22.24
CA ARG A 43 16.98 -11.14 -23.70
C ARG A 43 15.56 -10.78 -24.11
N CYS A 44 15.43 -9.94 -25.15
CA CYS A 44 14.14 -9.61 -25.75
C CYS A 44 13.42 -10.85 -26.27
N GLY A 45 12.17 -11.07 -25.81
CA GLY A 45 11.34 -12.19 -26.25
C GLY A 45 11.03 -12.15 -27.76
N GLN A 46 10.80 -10.96 -28.30
CA GLN A 46 10.55 -10.79 -29.74
C GLN A 46 11.80 -11.07 -30.58
N ALA A 47 12.99 -10.73 -30.09
CA ALA A 47 14.24 -11.06 -30.77
C ALA A 47 14.52 -12.58 -30.75
N LYS A 48 14.07 -13.28 -29.69
CA LYS A 48 14.08 -14.75 -29.65
C LYS A 48 13.20 -15.37 -30.72
N ALA A 49 12.07 -14.74 -31.03
CA ALA A 49 11.16 -15.14 -32.11
C ALA A 49 11.58 -14.62 -33.50
N GLY A 50 12.68 -13.87 -33.63
CA GLY A 50 13.13 -13.29 -34.90
C GLY A 50 12.36 -12.05 -35.35
N LEU A 51 11.51 -11.48 -34.49
CA LEU A 51 10.62 -10.34 -34.78
C LEU A 51 11.17 -8.99 -34.30
N CYS A 52 12.36 -8.97 -33.70
CA CYS A 52 13.03 -7.75 -33.25
C CYS A 52 14.54 -7.83 -33.53
N GLU A 53 15.10 -6.70 -33.98
CA GLU A 53 16.52 -6.57 -34.30
C GLU A 53 17.45 -6.51 -33.08
N ASN A 54 16.91 -6.28 -31.87
CA ASN A 54 17.70 -6.28 -30.64
C ASN A 54 18.15 -7.69 -30.25
N LYS A 55 19.28 -8.13 -30.81
CA LYS A 55 19.90 -9.43 -30.54
C LYS A 55 20.75 -9.44 -29.27
N LYS A 56 20.92 -8.31 -28.59
CA LYS A 56 21.79 -8.21 -27.41
C LYS A 56 21.24 -9.04 -26.25
N ARG A 57 22.16 -9.68 -25.53
CA ARG A 57 21.95 -10.34 -24.25
C ARG A 57 22.68 -9.51 -23.21
N VAL A 58 22.05 -9.24 -22.08
CA VAL A 58 22.70 -8.55 -20.96
C VAL A 58 22.83 -9.51 -19.79
N SER A 59 23.96 -9.47 -19.09
CA SER A 59 24.25 -10.36 -17.95
C SER A 59 23.20 -10.15 -16.86
N ALA A 60 22.46 -11.19 -16.48
CA ALA A 60 21.41 -11.05 -15.48
C ALA A 60 21.97 -10.69 -14.08
N PRO A 61 23.05 -11.33 -13.58
CA PRO A 61 23.63 -10.97 -12.28
C PRO A 61 24.16 -9.54 -12.22
N GLU A 62 24.88 -9.10 -13.26
CA GLU A 62 25.43 -7.73 -13.30
C GLU A 62 24.30 -6.69 -13.36
N MET A 63 23.25 -6.96 -14.14
CA MET A 63 22.10 -6.06 -14.23
C MET A 63 21.27 -6.05 -12.94
N ASP A 64 21.09 -7.20 -12.29
CA ASP A 64 20.40 -7.29 -11.00
C ASP A 64 21.15 -6.46 -9.95
N GLU A 65 22.47 -6.58 -9.85
CA GLU A 65 23.28 -5.79 -8.92
C GLU A 65 23.24 -4.28 -9.27
N PHE A 66 23.51 -3.93 -10.53
CA PHE A 66 23.62 -2.53 -10.97
C PHE A 66 22.30 -1.77 -10.80
N VAL A 67 21.18 -2.35 -11.23
CA VAL A 67 19.86 -1.72 -11.11
C VAL A 67 19.43 -1.64 -9.66
N SER A 68 19.66 -2.69 -8.86
CA SER A 68 19.28 -2.67 -7.43
C SER A 68 19.99 -1.52 -6.71
N ARG A 69 21.31 -1.36 -6.95
CA ARG A 69 22.06 -0.20 -6.43
C ARG A 69 21.52 1.12 -6.96
N SER A 70 21.27 1.24 -8.26
CA SER A 70 20.72 2.46 -8.86
C SER A 70 19.37 2.86 -8.23
N ILE A 71 18.48 1.89 -7.97
CA ILE A 71 17.20 2.14 -7.29
C ILE A 71 17.45 2.64 -5.85
N LEU A 72 18.36 2.00 -5.12
CA LEU A 72 18.68 2.39 -3.75
C LEU A 72 19.34 3.77 -3.65
N ASP A 73 20.25 4.07 -4.57
CA ASP A 73 21.10 5.27 -4.56
C ASP A 73 20.43 6.49 -5.20
N GLU A 74 19.47 6.29 -6.10
CA GLU A 74 18.84 7.40 -6.84
C GLU A 74 17.35 7.57 -6.56
N ILE A 75 16.63 6.51 -6.17
CA ILE A 75 15.18 6.53 -5.98
C ILE A 75 14.82 6.46 -4.49
N LEU A 76 15.45 5.56 -3.75
CA LEU A 76 15.19 5.33 -2.32
C LEU A 76 16.19 6.05 -1.41
N THR A 77 16.63 7.24 -1.81
CA THR A 77 17.48 8.11 -0.97
C THR A 77 16.70 8.67 0.22
N PRO A 78 17.35 8.96 1.35
CA PRO A 78 16.69 9.57 2.52
C PRO A 78 15.84 10.80 2.15
N ASP A 79 16.37 11.73 1.34
CA ASP A 79 15.65 12.95 0.94
C ASP A 79 14.38 12.70 0.13
N ARG A 80 14.42 11.71 -0.77
CA ARG A 80 13.25 11.31 -1.56
C ARG A 80 12.21 10.61 -0.70
N VAL A 81 12.63 9.71 0.18
CA VAL A 81 11.72 9.06 1.14
C VAL A 81 11.11 10.13 2.07
N ALA A 82 11.88 11.14 2.50
CA ALA A 82 11.38 12.27 3.28
C ALA A 82 10.28 13.02 2.55
N THR A 83 10.49 13.26 1.25
CA THR A 83 9.54 13.97 0.39
C THR A 83 8.25 13.17 0.22
N ILE A 84 8.36 11.86 -0.06
CA ILE A 84 7.22 10.95 -0.15
C ILE A 84 6.42 10.97 1.16
N ILE A 85 7.09 10.90 2.30
CA ILE A 85 6.46 10.97 3.63
C ILE A 85 5.76 12.32 3.85
N ARG A 86 6.38 13.44 3.46
CA ARG A 86 5.76 14.78 3.53
C ARG A 86 4.52 14.86 2.65
N ASP A 87 4.57 14.30 1.45
CA ASP A 87 3.43 14.26 0.54
C ASP A 87 2.30 13.39 1.11
N ILE A 88 2.63 12.28 1.77
CA ILE A 88 1.65 11.47 2.53
C ILE A 88 1.03 12.33 3.64
N LYS A 89 1.84 13.04 4.43
CA LYS A 89 1.33 13.94 5.49
C LYS A 89 0.42 15.02 4.93
N ALA A 90 0.79 15.67 3.84
CA ALA A 90 -0.01 16.70 3.20
C ALA A 90 -1.32 16.13 2.62
N ALA A 91 -1.30 14.92 2.06
CA ALA A 91 -2.52 14.21 1.68
C ALA A 91 -3.39 13.91 2.92
N THR A 92 -2.78 13.51 4.04
CA THR A 92 -3.48 13.30 5.31
C THR A 92 -4.00 14.61 5.92
N GLU A 93 -3.37 15.77 5.70
CA GLU A 93 -3.91 17.07 6.15
C GLU A 93 -5.29 17.36 5.55
N THR A 94 -5.55 16.90 4.32
CA THR A 94 -6.91 16.98 3.75
C THR A 94 -7.89 16.08 4.49
N TRP A 95 -7.47 14.86 4.87
CA TRP A 95 -8.24 13.96 5.73
C TRP A 95 -8.52 14.59 7.10
N TRP A 96 -7.54 15.28 7.69
CA TRP A 96 -7.68 15.99 8.95
C TRP A 96 -8.67 17.15 8.87
N LYS A 97 -8.62 17.92 7.78
CA LYS A 97 -9.59 19.00 7.53
C LYS A 97 -11.00 18.46 7.34
N ASP A 98 -11.18 17.45 6.49
CA ASP A 98 -12.48 16.84 6.22
C ASP A 98 -13.07 16.18 7.48
N ARG A 99 -12.24 15.50 8.27
CA ARG A 99 -12.61 14.94 9.57
C ARG A 99 -13.02 16.02 10.57
N SER A 100 -12.25 17.11 10.67
CA SER A 100 -12.57 18.24 11.55
C SER A 100 -13.90 18.89 11.17
N GLU A 101 -14.10 19.14 9.88
CA GLU A 101 -15.32 19.74 9.33
C GLU A 101 -16.53 18.81 9.54
N ARG A 102 -16.35 17.50 9.34
CA ARG A 102 -17.37 16.49 9.63
C ARG A 102 -17.72 16.41 11.12
N ARG A 103 -16.71 16.49 12.00
CA ARG A 103 -16.91 16.51 13.45
C ARG A 103 -17.72 17.72 13.87
N GLU A 104 -17.38 18.90 13.34
CA GLU A 104 -18.09 20.14 13.63
C GLU A 104 -19.55 20.04 13.19
N HIS A 105 -19.80 19.59 11.95
CA HIS A 105 -21.15 19.41 11.43
C HIS A 105 -21.99 18.45 12.29
N LEU A 106 -21.43 17.31 12.70
CA LEU A 106 -22.13 16.35 13.58
C LEU A 106 -22.38 16.93 14.98
N THR A 107 -21.42 17.67 15.52
CA THR A 107 -21.56 18.31 16.85
C THR A 107 -22.64 19.38 16.84
N VAL A 108 -22.72 20.20 15.78
CA VAL A 108 -23.78 21.20 15.60
C VAL A 108 -25.14 20.51 15.48
N ALA A 109 -25.26 19.48 14.62
CA ALA A 109 -26.51 18.75 14.44
C ALA A 109 -27.02 18.10 15.73
N LEU A 110 -26.11 17.52 16.53
CA LEU A 110 -26.43 16.93 17.83
C LEU A 110 -26.98 17.99 18.80
N ARG A 111 -26.28 19.12 18.95
CA ARG A 111 -26.72 20.23 19.82
C ARG A 111 -28.08 20.79 19.41
N GLU A 112 -28.34 20.89 18.11
CA GLU A 112 -29.64 21.35 17.59
C GLU A 112 -30.77 20.36 17.86
N ALA A 113 -30.51 19.05 17.72
CA ALA A 113 -31.46 18.00 18.04
C ALA A 113 -31.78 17.96 19.55
N GLU A 114 -30.76 18.04 20.41
CA GLU A 114 -30.92 18.14 21.87
C GLU A 114 -31.72 19.38 22.27
N ARG A 115 -31.46 20.53 21.64
CA ARG A 115 -32.23 21.76 21.87
C ARG A 115 -33.70 21.58 21.48
N ARG A 116 -33.99 20.97 20.33
CA ARG A 116 -35.36 20.66 19.91
C ARG A 116 -36.06 19.70 20.88
N GLN A 117 -35.34 18.68 21.36
CA GLN A 117 -35.84 17.74 22.36
C GLN A 117 -36.22 18.45 23.66
N LYS A 118 -35.31 19.29 24.18
CA LYS A 118 -35.55 20.07 25.40
C LYS A 118 -36.76 20.98 25.26
N ASN A 119 -36.92 21.65 24.11
CA ASN A 119 -38.07 22.50 23.87
C ASN A 119 -39.40 21.71 23.88
N LEU A 120 -39.43 20.50 23.30
CA LEU A 120 -40.61 19.64 23.35
C LEU A 120 -40.92 19.18 24.78
N PHE A 121 -39.91 18.81 25.57
CA PHE A 121 -40.12 18.47 26.97
C PHE A 121 -40.68 19.64 27.77
N ASN A 122 -40.16 20.86 27.59
CA ASN A 122 -40.70 22.04 28.25
C ASN A 122 -42.18 22.27 27.91
N ILE A 123 -42.60 22.04 26.65
CA ILE A 123 -44.01 22.17 26.25
C ILE A 123 -44.87 21.12 26.94
N LEU A 124 -44.40 19.86 26.99
CA LEU A 124 -45.10 18.77 27.67
C LEU A 124 -45.22 19.01 29.19
N GLU A 125 -44.18 19.54 29.82
CA GLU A 125 -44.20 19.90 31.25
C GLU A 125 -45.20 21.03 31.56
N LEU A 126 -45.36 22.00 30.65
CA LEU A 126 -46.29 23.12 30.83
C LEU A 126 -47.76 22.76 30.57
N GLN A 127 -48.02 21.85 29.62
CA GLN A 127 -49.38 21.54 29.15
C GLN A 127 -49.93 20.23 29.74
N GLY A 128 -49.06 19.32 30.19
CA GLY A 128 -49.47 18.05 30.78
C GLY A 128 -50.24 17.14 29.82
N ILE A 129 -51.19 16.37 30.36
CA ILE A 129 -52.04 15.43 29.60
C ILE A 129 -52.97 16.16 28.62
N ASP A 130 -53.24 17.45 28.86
CA ASP A 130 -54.12 18.28 28.04
C ASP A 130 -53.42 18.91 26.83
N ALA A 131 -52.15 18.54 26.56
CA ALA A 131 -51.39 19.06 25.44
C ALA A 131 -52.08 18.72 24.09
N PRO A 132 -52.40 19.72 23.25
CA PRO A 132 -53.01 19.48 21.95
C PRO A 132 -52.07 18.67 21.05
N ASN A 133 -52.62 17.72 20.29
CA ASN A 133 -51.88 16.87 19.35
C ASN A 133 -50.76 16.03 20.01
N LEU A 134 -50.97 15.54 21.24
CA LEU A 134 -50.00 14.73 21.99
C LEU A 134 -49.43 13.55 21.19
N GLY A 135 -50.26 12.90 20.35
CA GLY A 135 -49.82 11.84 19.45
C GLY A 135 -48.68 12.28 18.51
N ASP A 136 -48.81 13.43 17.86
CA ASP A 136 -47.82 13.96 16.92
C ASP A 136 -46.52 14.36 17.65
N ILE A 137 -46.64 14.88 18.88
CA ILE A 137 -45.49 15.22 19.72
C ILE A 137 -44.67 13.96 20.05
N THR A 138 -45.32 12.84 20.38
CA THR A 138 -44.62 11.59 20.68
C THR A 138 -43.94 10.96 19.47
N VAL A 139 -44.49 11.14 18.27
CA VAL A 139 -43.82 10.75 17.01
C VAL A 139 -42.58 11.60 16.80
N ARG A 140 -42.71 12.92 16.91
CA ARG A 140 -41.60 13.85 16.73
C ARG A 140 -40.47 13.64 17.75
N LEU A 141 -40.81 13.30 18.99
CA LEU A 141 -39.84 12.98 20.04
C LEU A 141 -39.03 11.71 19.70
N ARG A 142 -39.67 10.69 19.14
CA ARG A 142 -38.98 9.47 18.67
C ARG A 142 -38.02 9.77 17.52
N GLU A 143 -38.42 10.59 16.57
CA GLU A 143 -37.55 11.03 15.47
C GLU A 143 -36.32 11.78 15.99
N ILE A 144 -36.51 12.76 16.87
CA ILE A 144 -35.40 13.54 17.45
C ILE A 144 -34.48 12.63 18.28
N LYS A 145 -35.01 11.66 19.02
CA LYS A 145 -34.19 10.69 19.75
C LYS A 145 -33.34 9.84 18.81
N ALA A 146 -33.91 9.38 17.69
CA ALA A 146 -33.16 8.65 16.67
C ALA A 146 -32.08 9.52 16.00
N GLU A 147 -32.35 10.81 15.76
CA GLU A 147 -31.36 11.76 15.26
C GLU A 147 -30.19 11.95 16.24
N ILE A 148 -30.47 12.08 17.54
CA ILE A 148 -29.45 12.20 18.59
C ILE A 148 -28.61 10.91 18.68
N GLU A 149 -29.25 9.74 18.74
CA GLU A 149 -28.55 8.44 18.78
C GLU A 149 -27.68 8.25 17.54
N GLY A 150 -28.18 8.60 16.36
CA GLY A 150 -27.44 8.53 15.10
C GLY A 150 -26.23 9.47 15.06
N ALA A 151 -26.40 10.74 15.45
CA ALA A 151 -25.30 11.70 15.49
C ALA A 151 -24.24 11.33 16.54
N THR A 152 -24.66 10.85 17.71
CA THR A 152 -23.77 10.38 18.77
C THR A 152 -22.94 9.18 18.31
N LYS A 153 -23.59 8.20 17.69
CA LYS A 153 -22.89 7.03 17.13
C LYS A 153 -21.91 7.45 16.04
N ALA A 154 -22.31 8.34 15.12
CA ALA A 154 -21.44 8.83 14.07
C ALA A 154 -20.22 9.60 14.62
N LEU A 155 -20.36 10.33 15.73
CA LEU A 155 -19.24 10.97 16.42
C LEU A 155 -18.30 9.94 17.07
N GLN A 156 -18.83 8.90 17.72
CA GLN A 156 -18.03 7.83 18.31
C GLN A 156 -17.26 7.03 17.24
N ASP A 157 -17.92 6.69 16.13
CA ASP A 157 -17.31 6.00 14.99
C ASP A 157 -16.22 6.88 14.36
N LEU A 158 -16.47 8.20 14.29
CA LEU A 158 -15.44 9.14 13.85
C LEU A 158 -14.26 9.11 14.83
N GLU A 159 -14.46 9.36 16.12
CA GLU A 159 -13.41 9.44 17.15
C GLU A 159 -12.57 8.16 17.32
N SER A 160 -13.17 6.99 17.12
CA SER A 160 -12.48 5.69 17.19
C SER A 160 -11.65 5.33 15.95
N ALA A 161 -11.81 6.07 14.85
CA ALA A 161 -10.91 5.92 13.70
C ALA A 161 -9.52 6.45 14.06
N ASP A 162 -8.53 5.56 14.07
CA ASP A 162 -7.13 5.87 14.38
C ASP A 162 -6.61 7.00 13.50
N SER A 163 -5.96 7.95 14.16
CA SER A 163 -5.22 9.02 13.52
C SER A 163 -3.79 8.55 13.20
N PRO A 164 -3.28 8.80 11.97
CA PRO A 164 -1.86 8.68 11.70
C PRO A 164 -1.13 9.95 12.15
N GLU A 165 -0.81 10.08 13.43
CA GLU A 165 0.15 11.10 13.89
C GLU A 165 1.58 10.61 13.64
N LEU A 166 2.09 10.87 12.44
CA LEU A 166 3.46 10.51 12.06
C LEU A 166 4.42 11.62 12.46
N THR A 167 5.02 11.54 13.65
CA THR A 167 6.20 12.36 13.98
C THR A 167 7.44 11.62 13.48
N ILE A 168 8.08 12.14 12.42
CA ILE A 168 9.24 11.49 11.78
C ILE A 168 10.39 12.47 11.87
N SER A 169 11.43 12.09 12.62
CA SER A 169 12.70 12.82 12.66
C SER A 169 13.59 12.43 11.47
N GLU A 170 14.55 13.29 11.15
CA GLU A 170 15.54 13.02 10.09
C GLU A 170 16.40 11.80 10.41
N ASP A 171 16.75 11.59 11.68
CA ASP A 171 17.50 10.41 12.16
C ASP A 171 16.71 9.11 12.00
N MET A 172 15.42 9.11 12.36
CA MET A 172 14.54 7.93 12.15
C MET A 172 14.43 7.56 10.66
N LEU A 173 14.43 8.57 9.79
CA LEU A 173 14.34 8.36 8.35
C LEU A 173 15.62 7.79 7.76
N ALA A 174 16.78 8.29 8.19
CA ALA A 174 18.07 7.74 7.81
C ALA A 174 18.17 6.27 8.23
N GLN A 175 17.85 5.97 9.49
CA GLN A 175 17.84 4.60 10.01
C GLN A 175 16.88 3.68 9.25
N ALA A 176 15.67 4.15 8.92
CA ALA A 176 14.71 3.37 8.14
C ALA A 176 15.22 3.10 6.72
N THR A 177 15.87 4.07 6.09
CA THR A 177 16.43 3.93 4.74
C THR A 177 17.60 2.95 4.74
N ASP A 178 18.48 3.03 5.74
CA ASP A 178 19.61 2.11 5.90
C ASP A 178 19.13 0.68 6.19
N ALA A 179 18.12 0.52 7.04
CA ALA A 179 17.52 -0.78 7.32
C ALA A 179 16.88 -1.39 6.05
N LEU A 180 16.13 -0.60 5.28
CA LEU A 180 15.56 -1.03 4.00
C LEU A 180 16.65 -1.44 3.01
N ARG A 181 17.73 -0.66 2.92
CA ARG A 181 18.89 -0.95 2.08
C ARG A 181 19.55 -2.27 2.47
N ALA A 182 19.78 -2.49 3.76
CA ALA A 182 20.35 -3.73 4.27
C ALA A 182 19.47 -4.93 3.90
N ILE A 183 18.16 -4.84 4.13
CA ILE A 183 17.21 -5.90 3.75
C ILE A 183 17.29 -6.20 2.26
N ILE A 184 17.29 -5.19 1.38
CA ILE A 184 17.29 -5.42 -0.07
C ILE A 184 18.61 -6.04 -0.56
N ILE A 185 19.74 -5.65 0.02
CA ILE A 185 21.07 -6.14 -0.39
C ILE A 185 21.36 -7.52 0.19
N GLU A 186 20.96 -7.77 1.44
CA GLU A 186 21.25 -9.00 2.18
C GLU A 186 20.14 -10.07 2.04
N CYS A 187 19.03 -9.76 1.36
CA CYS A 187 17.96 -10.73 1.17
C CYS A 187 18.39 -11.88 0.25
N ASP A 188 18.42 -13.08 0.83
CA ASP A 188 18.71 -14.33 0.10
C ASP A 188 17.57 -14.76 -0.84
N ASP A 189 16.37 -14.17 -0.73
CA ASP A 189 15.22 -14.47 -1.58
C ASP A 189 14.97 -13.37 -2.65
N PRO A 190 15.42 -13.59 -3.89
CA PRO A 190 15.24 -12.64 -4.99
C PRO A 190 13.77 -12.45 -5.42
N ILE A 191 12.83 -13.27 -4.94
CA ILE A 191 11.40 -13.08 -5.19
C ILE A 191 10.85 -11.95 -4.33
N ILE A 192 11.27 -11.85 -3.06
CA ILE A 192 10.83 -10.80 -2.15
C ILE A 192 11.26 -9.43 -2.67
N VAL A 193 12.56 -9.29 -3.00
CA VAL A 193 13.11 -8.04 -3.53
C VAL A 193 12.46 -7.66 -4.86
N ARG A 194 12.18 -8.64 -5.72
CA ARG A 194 11.43 -8.42 -6.96
C ARG A 194 10.04 -7.89 -6.73
N HIS A 195 9.29 -8.48 -5.79
CA HIS A 195 7.95 -8.03 -5.46
C HIS A 195 7.99 -6.59 -4.93
N PHE A 196 8.96 -6.28 -4.08
CA PHE A 196 9.18 -4.92 -3.60
C PHE A 196 9.44 -3.94 -4.76
N PHE A 197 10.39 -4.23 -5.66
CA PHE A 197 10.63 -3.34 -6.81
C PHE A 197 9.43 -3.26 -7.76
N ALA A 198 8.78 -4.38 -8.06
CA ALA A 198 7.58 -4.42 -8.93
C ALA A 198 6.40 -3.64 -8.34
N SER A 199 6.43 -3.29 -7.05
CA SER A 199 5.38 -2.50 -6.42
C SER A 199 5.36 -1.04 -6.89
N PHE A 200 6.52 -0.49 -7.29
CA PHE A 200 6.62 0.92 -7.72
C PHE A 200 7.37 1.12 -9.05
N VAL A 201 8.23 0.19 -9.44
CA VAL A 201 8.88 0.20 -10.76
C VAL A 201 7.90 -0.36 -11.78
N ASP A 202 7.53 0.47 -12.75
CA ASP A 202 6.71 0.01 -13.86
C ASP A 202 7.56 -0.81 -14.82
N LYS A 203 8.68 -0.24 -15.30
CA LYS A 203 9.49 -0.81 -16.40
C LYS A 203 10.93 -0.33 -16.34
N ILE A 204 11.86 -1.21 -16.70
CA ILE A 204 13.29 -0.90 -16.84
C ILE A 204 13.68 -1.09 -18.31
N VAL A 205 14.38 -0.11 -18.89
CA VAL A 205 14.83 -0.13 -20.28
C VAL A 205 16.34 0.04 -20.31
N VAL A 206 17.03 -0.86 -21.02
CA VAL A 206 18.47 -0.73 -21.30
C VAL A 206 18.63 -0.24 -22.73
N GLU A 207 19.23 0.94 -22.91
CA GLU A 207 19.46 1.58 -24.20
C GLU A 207 20.95 1.88 -24.37
N GLY A 208 21.67 1.01 -25.08
CA GLY A 208 23.12 1.15 -25.21
C GLY A 208 23.82 1.01 -23.86
N GLU A 209 24.45 2.08 -23.40
CA GLU A 209 25.10 2.20 -22.08
C GLU A 209 24.22 2.92 -21.04
N ALA A 210 23.03 3.38 -21.43
CA ALA A 210 22.08 4.06 -20.54
C ALA A 210 21.05 3.08 -19.97
N LEU A 211 20.72 3.30 -18.69
CA LEU A 211 19.64 2.62 -17.98
C LEU A 211 18.52 3.62 -17.71
N VAL A 212 17.29 3.28 -18.11
CA VAL A 212 16.10 4.10 -17.85
C VAL A 212 15.13 3.32 -16.99
N ILE A 213 14.90 3.79 -15.76
CA ILE A 213 13.92 3.22 -14.82
C ILE A 213 12.67 4.08 -14.82
N LYS A 214 11.54 3.52 -15.26
CA LYS A 214 10.22 4.15 -15.17
C LYS A 214 9.52 3.64 -13.92
N TYR A 215 9.19 4.55 -13.01
CA TYR A 215 8.58 4.22 -11.73
C TYR A 215 7.50 5.24 -11.35
N GLN A 216 6.65 4.86 -10.39
CA GLN A 216 5.54 5.65 -9.88
C GLN A 216 5.78 6.00 -8.42
N PRO A 217 6.25 7.22 -8.11
CA PRO A 217 6.50 7.65 -6.73
C PRO A 217 5.28 7.46 -5.81
N GLN A 218 4.07 7.71 -6.34
CA GLN A 218 2.82 7.55 -5.61
C GLN A 218 2.53 6.09 -5.20
N LYS A 219 3.05 5.09 -5.92
CA LYS A 219 2.89 3.70 -5.50
C LYS A 219 3.73 3.37 -4.28
N LEU A 220 4.86 4.06 -4.07
CA LEU A 220 5.60 3.99 -2.79
C LEU A 220 4.72 4.47 -1.62
N MET A 221 3.80 5.41 -1.86
CA MET A 221 2.91 5.98 -0.83
C MET A 221 1.77 5.04 -0.41
N ASN A 222 1.20 4.28 -1.35
CA ASN A 222 -0.02 3.48 -1.10
C ASN A 222 0.21 2.20 -0.28
N HIS A 223 1.46 1.79 -0.06
CA HIS A 223 1.77 0.59 0.73
C HIS A 223 1.75 0.83 2.26
N GLY A 224 1.59 2.09 2.71
CA GLY A 224 1.42 2.42 4.13
C GLY A 224 -0.03 2.62 4.60
N LEU A 225 -1.01 2.68 3.67
CA LEU A 225 -2.42 2.98 3.99
C LEU A 225 -3.39 1.82 3.72
N SER A 226 -2.92 0.70 3.15
CA SER A 226 -3.79 -0.43 2.75
C SER A 226 -3.25 -1.80 3.16
N THR A 227 -2.45 -1.87 4.23
CA THR A 227 -2.01 -3.17 4.76
C THR A 227 -2.99 -3.63 5.83
N VAL A 228 -4.14 -4.15 5.40
CA VAL A 228 -4.89 -5.10 6.23
C VAL A 228 -4.01 -6.35 6.32
N VAL A 229 -3.22 -6.42 7.40
CA VAL A 229 -2.52 -7.63 7.78
C VAL A 229 -3.58 -8.59 8.31
N HIS A 230 -4.04 -9.52 7.48
CA HIS A 230 -4.70 -10.70 7.99
C HIS A 230 -3.63 -11.54 8.70
N SER A 231 -3.46 -11.34 10.02
CA SER A 231 -2.90 -12.39 10.86
C SER A 231 -3.92 -13.53 10.82
N GLY A 232 -3.67 -14.55 10.01
CA GLY A 232 -4.41 -15.80 10.13
C GLY A 232 -4.17 -16.34 11.53
N ASP A 233 -5.25 -16.52 12.29
CA ASP A 233 -5.24 -17.20 13.58
C ASP A 233 -4.70 -18.62 13.42
N ARG A 234 -3.39 -18.78 13.62
CA ARG A 234 -2.74 -20.06 13.96
C ARG A 234 -1.41 -19.82 14.64
N TRP A 235 -1.47 -19.06 15.73
CA TRP A 235 -0.43 -19.02 16.74
C TRP A 235 -0.86 -19.92 17.90
N LEU A 236 -0.53 -21.22 17.79
CA LEU A 236 -0.34 -22.14 18.91
C LEU A 236 0.33 -23.42 18.37
N PRO A 237 1.54 -23.77 18.83
CA PRO A 237 2.09 -25.10 18.61
C PRO A 237 1.46 -26.04 19.64
N ASP A 238 0.90 -27.16 19.22
CA ASP A 238 0.86 -28.33 20.10
C ASP A 238 0.71 -29.67 19.36
N LEU A 239 1.59 -30.57 19.82
CA LEU A 239 1.55 -32.03 19.76
C LEU A 239 2.04 -32.73 18.48
N ASP A 240 3.32 -33.08 18.56
CA ASP A 240 3.95 -34.27 17.99
C ASP A 240 3.05 -35.51 18.14
N SER A 241 2.87 -36.26 17.06
CA SER A 241 2.31 -37.61 17.11
C SER A 241 2.83 -38.41 15.92
N ASN A 242 3.99 -39.03 16.11
CA ASN A 242 4.24 -40.35 15.55
C ASN A 242 3.02 -41.25 15.83
N GLN A 243 2.15 -41.43 14.85
CA GLN A 243 1.33 -42.63 14.71
C GLN A 243 1.51 -43.18 13.30
N GLY A 244 2.25 -44.29 13.23
CA GLY A 244 2.35 -45.09 12.02
C GLY A 244 0.99 -45.69 11.65
N PRO A 245 0.82 -46.11 10.39
CA PRO A 245 -0.45 -46.65 9.91
C PRO A 245 -0.75 -47.99 10.58
N ALA A 246 -1.99 -48.15 11.04
CA ALA A 246 -2.59 -49.45 11.25
C ALA A 246 -3.04 -49.98 9.89
N ASP A 247 -2.25 -50.89 9.32
CA ASP A 247 -2.64 -52.16 8.66
C ASP A 247 -1.45 -52.74 7.87
#